data_AF-A0A1M6LN24-F1
#
_entry.id   AF-A0A1M6LN24-F1
#
_cell.length_a   1.000
_cell.length_b   1.000
_cell.length_c   1.000
_cell.angle_alpha   90.00
_cell.angle_beta   90.00
_cell.angle_gamma   90.00
#
_symmetry.space_group_name_H-M   'P 1'
#
loop_
_entity.id
_entity.type
_entity.pdbx_description
1 polymer ?
#
loop_
_entity_poly.entity_id
_entity_poly.type
_entity_poly.pdbx_seq_one_letter_code
_entity_poly.pdbx_strand_id
1 'polypeptide(L)'
;MGNIRQKKYVNSLVILMSIFMIFTLGGCGYKKNKINKFSLTEIKIQRLTPISGQDNSFKSEVISTIKDKKIINKIVASIESAEEEPKDLGYVKKNELHHEIRLIYKNIDKKSFSLWVDKNSKRAVISNIGYFYLDEETTEEIKTLLFEKGN
;
A
#
# COMPACT_ATOMS: atom_id res chain seq x y z
N MET A 1 34.30 61.56 -2.05
CA MET A 1 34.13 60.09 -2.07
C MET A 1 32.96 59.65 -1.17
N GLY A 2 31.73 60.07 -1.48
CA GLY A 2 30.54 59.73 -0.68
C GLY A 2 29.38 59.43 -1.60
N ASN A 3 29.40 58.29 -2.29
CA ASN A 3 28.24 57.85 -3.09
C ASN A 3 28.24 56.35 -3.42
N ILE A 4 29.36 55.65 -3.24
CA ILE A 4 29.44 54.20 -3.52
C ILE A 4 28.76 53.38 -2.40
N ARG A 5 28.88 53.80 -1.13
CA ARG A 5 28.25 53.11 0.00
C ARG A 5 26.71 53.23 -0.05
N GLN A 6 26.17 54.43 -0.27
CA GLN A 6 24.72 54.63 -0.39
C GLN A 6 24.11 53.84 -1.57
N LYS A 7 24.78 53.79 -2.72
CA LYS A 7 24.31 53.04 -3.89
C LYS A 7 24.23 51.52 -3.65
N LYS A 8 25.15 50.96 -2.84
CA LYS A 8 25.08 49.55 -2.41
C LYS A 8 23.91 49.29 -1.46
N TYR A 9 23.65 50.18 -0.50
CA TYR A 9 22.52 50.03 0.42
C TYR A 9 21.17 50.07 -0.30
N VAL A 10 21.00 51.01 -1.26
CA VAL A 10 19.76 51.11 -2.05
C VAL A 10 19.55 49.89 -2.91
N ASN A 11 20.58 49.38 -3.59
CA ASN A 11 20.46 48.15 -4.39
C ASN A 11 20.12 46.92 -3.53
N SER A 12 20.75 46.78 -2.36
CA SER A 12 20.41 45.68 -1.44
C SER A 12 18.97 45.76 -0.92
N LEU A 13 18.47 46.97 -0.65
CA LEU A 13 17.11 47.19 -0.17
C LEU A 13 16.05 46.88 -1.24
N VAL A 14 16.34 47.21 -2.51
CA VAL A 14 15.49 46.87 -3.66
C VAL A 14 15.43 45.35 -3.88
N ILE A 15 16.56 44.66 -3.78
CA ILE A 15 16.60 43.18 -3.89
C ILE A 15 15.78 42.54 -2.76
N LEU A 16 15.89 43.06 -1.53
CA LEU A 16 15.14 42.54 -0.38
C LEU A 16 13.63 42.71 -0.55
N MET A 17 13.18 43.88 -1.03
CA MET A 17 11.76 44.14 -1.34
C MET A 17 11.24 43.24 -2.46
N SER A 18 12.07 42.96 -3.47
CA SER A 18 11.70 42.09 -4.59
C SER A 18 11.48 40.66 -4.12
N ILE A 19 12.35 40.15 -3.25
CA ILE A 19 12.21 38.81 -2.63
C ILE A 19 10.94 38.77 -1.77
N PHE A 20 10.69 39.81 -0.96
CA PHE A 20 9.50 39.87 -0.11
C PHE A 20 8.19 39.91 -0.92
N MET A 21 8.16 40.60 -2.07
CA MET A 21 7.02 40.57 -2.98
C MET A 21 6.78 39.18 -3.59
N ILE A 22 7.83 38.42 -3.92
CA ILE A 22 7.68 37.04 -4.41
C ILE A 22 7.02 36.16 -3.34
N PHE A 23 7.40 36.31 -2.07
CA PHE A 23 6.81 35.52 -0.97
C PHE A 23 5.36 35.91 -0.64
N THR A 24 5.02 37.19 -0.73
CA THR A 24 3.67 37.69 -0.38
C THR A 24 2.66 37.55 -1.53
N LEU A 25 3.09 37.69 -2.79
CA LEU A 25 2.23 37.56 -3.97
C LEU A 25 2.25 36.16 -4.60
N GLY A 26 3.34 35.40 -4.43
CA GLY A 26 3.43 33.99 -4.84
C GLY A 26 2.67 33.02 -3.91
N GLY A 27 2.20 33.51 -2.75
CA GLY A 27 1.34 32.78 -1.81
C GLY A 27 -0.14 32.72 -2.22
N CYS A 28 -0.46 32.99 -3.49
CA CYS A 28 -1.83 32.92 -3.99
C CYS A 28 -2.24 31.46 -4.23
N GLY A 29 -2.88 30.87 -3.22
CA GLY A 29 -3.96 29.89 -3.41
C GLY A 29 -3.64 28.69 -4.31
N TYR A 30 -2.69 27.85 -3.91
CA TYR A 30 -2.88 26.43 -4.20
C TYR A 30 -4.09 25.96 -3.38
N LYS A 31 -5.30 26.10 -3.97
CA LYS A 31 -6.40 25.19 -3.67
C LYS A 31 -5.79 23.81 -3.87
N LYS A 32 -5.38 23.17 -2.77
CA LYS A 32 -5.13 21.74 -2.75
C LYS A 32 -6.38 21.17 -3.37
N ASN A 33 -6.27 20.69 -4.61
CA ASN A 33 -7.23 19.76 -5.13
C ASN A 33 -7.36 18.74 -4.01
N LYS A 34 -8.53 18.68 -3.36
CA LYS A 34 -8.90 17.53 -2.55
C LYS A 34 -8.99 16.42 -3.58
N ILE A 35 -7.83 15.88 -3.97
CA ILE A 35 -7.70 14.55 -4.49
C ILE A 35 -8.43 13.77 -3.41
N ASN A 36 -9.63 13.30 -3.73
CA ASN A 36 -10.38 12.42 -2.86
C ASN A 36 -9.42 11.27 -2.61
N LYS A 37 -8.70 11.32 -1.48
CA LYS A 37 -7.83 10.25 -1.03
C LYS A 37 -8.82 9.13 -0.85
N PHE A 38 -8.89 8.24 -1.84
CA PHE A 38 -9.80 7.13 -1.81
C PHE A 38 -9.46 6.40 -0.52
N SER A 39 -10.38 6.43 0.44
CA SER A 39 -10.19 5.83 1.75
C SER A 39 -10.39 4.34 1.58
N LEU A 40 -9.44 3.54 2.05
CA LEU A 40 -9.61 2.09 2.09
C LEU A 40 -10.81 1.79 2.99
N THR A 41 -11.77 1.04 2.45
CA THR A 41 -13.05 0.77 3.11
C THR A 41 -13.13 -0.66 3.64
N GLU A 42 -12.60 -1.61 2.89
CA GLU A 42 -12.64 -3.02 3.26
C GLU A 42 -11.48 -3.80 2.62
N ILE A 43 -11.17 -4.95 3.20
CA ILE A 43 -10.26 -5.94 2.62
C ILE A 43 -11.06 -7.20 2.34
N LYS A 44 -10.96 -7.75 1.14
CA LYS A 44 -11.52 -9.06 0.81
C LYS A 44 -10.40 -10.08 0.71
N ILE A 45 -10.57 -11.20 1.41
CA ILE A 45 -9.72 -12.37 1.28
C ILE A 45 -10.46 -13.36 0.39
N GLN A 46 -9.81 -13.76 -0.70
CA GLN A 46 -10.37 -14.68 -1.69
C GLN A 46 -9.57 -15.98 -1.75
N ARG A 47 -10.27 -17.09 -2.00
CA ARG A 47 -9.69 -18.36 -2.44
C ARG A 47 -9.61 -18.33 -3.95
N LEU A 48 -8.47 -18.75 -4.50
CA LEU A 48 -8.30 -19.00 -5.92
C LEU A 48 -8.30 -20.51 -6.14
N THR A 49 -9.21 -21.00 -6.98
CA THR A 49 -9.30 -22.42 -7.34
C THR A 49 -9.03 -22.57 -8.84
N PRO A 50 -8.06 -23.40 -9.26
CA PRO A 50 -7.79 -23.64 -10.68
C PRO A 50 -9.05 -24.11 -11.42
N ILE A 51 -9.27 -23.62 -12.64
CA ILE A 51 -10.35 -24.08 -13.51
C ILE A 51 -9.80 -25.23 -14.37
N SER A 52 -10.34 -26.43 -14.18
CA SER A 52 -9.91 -27.62 -14.94
C SER A 52 -10.05 -27.39 -16.45
N GLY A 53 -8.99 -27.72 -17.21
CA GLY A 53 -8.95 -27.58 -18.67
C GLY A 53 -8.65 -26.15 -19.18
N GLN A 54 -8.30 -25.21 -18.30
CA GLN A 54 -7.87 -23.86 -18.69
C GLN A 54 -6.53 -23.52 -18.02
N ASP A 55 -5.52 -23.24 -18.84
CA ASP A 55 -4.21 -22.83 -18.34
C ASP A 55 -4.30 -21.46 -17.65
N ASN A 56 -3.70 -21.36 -16.46
CA ASN A 56 -3.56 -20.12 -15.67
C ASN A 56 -4.89 -19.40 -15.36
N SER A 57 -6.01 -20.12 -15.34
CA SER A 57 -7.33 -19.55 -15.05
C SER A 57 -7.85 -20.02 -13.70
N PHE A 58 -8.30 -19.08 -12.87
CA PHE A 58 -8.74 -19.34 -11.51
C PHE A 58 -10.14 -18.79 -11.27
N LYS A 59 -10.98 -19.58 -10.60
CA LYS A 59 -12.23 -19.11 -10.01
C LYS A 59 -11.91 -18.46 -8.66
N SER A 60 -12.36 -17.22 -8.46
CA SER A 60 -12.22 -16.50 -7.18
C SER A 60 -13.47 -16.67 -6.31
N GLU A 61 -13.30 -17.03 -5.05
CA GLU A 61 -14.37 -17.09 -4.05
C GLU A 61 -14.01 -16.20 -2.85
N VAL A 62 -14.90 -15.29 -2.43
CA VAL A 62 -14.66 -14.46 -1.24
C VAL A 62 -14.89 -15.29 0.02
N ILE A 63 -13.84 -15.55 0.78
CA ILE A 63 -13.90 -16.29 2.04
C ILE A 63 -14.24 -15.34 3.19
N SER A 64 -13.66 -14.14 3.19
CA SER A 64 -13.82 -13.18 4.27
C SER A 64 -13.80 -11.75 3.75
N THR A 65 -14.62 -10.89 4.38
CA THR A 65 -14.60 -9.44 4.17
C THR A 65 -14.34 -8.76 5.51
N ILE A 66 -13.24 -8.02 5.58
CA ILE A 66 -12.80 -7.29 6.77
C ILE A 66 -13.22 -5.84 6.62
N LYS A 67 -13.97 -5.33 7.59
CA LYS A 67 -14.39 -3.91 7.68
C LYS A 67 -13.85 -3.20 8.93
N ASP A 68 -13.21 -3.95 9.85
CA ASP A 68 -12.60 -3.37 11.03
C ASP A 68 -11.37 -2.54 10.64
N LYS A 69 -11.41 -1.24 10.94
CA LYS A 69 -10.34 -0.31 10.58
C LYS A 69 -9.00 -0.63 11.23
N LYS A 70 -8.99 -1.19 12.44
CA LYS A 70 -7.74 -1.57 13.13
C LYS A 70 -7.06 -2.71 12.37
N ILE A 71 -7.82 -3.76 12.06
CA ILE A 71 -7.32 -4.93 11.30
C ILE A 71 -6.89 -4.50 9.90
N ILE A 72 -7.70 -3.69 9.22
CA ILE A 72 -7.38 -3.15 7.89
C ILE A 72 -6.05 -2.40 7.92
N ASN A 73 -5.87 -1.46 8.86
CA ASN A 73 -4.64 -0.67 8.95
C ASN A 73 -3.42 -1.55 9.24
N LYS A 74 -3.58 -2.57 10.09
CA LYS A 74 -2.51 -3.54 10.40
C LYS A 74 -2.08 -4.30 9.15
N ILE A 75 -3.03 -4.89 8.41
CA ILE A 75 -2.73 -5.63 7.17
C ILE A 75 -2.07 -4.73 6.13
N VAL A 76 -2.56 -3.49 5.96
CA VAL A 76 -1.96 -2.54 5.01
C VAL A 76 -0.54 -2.18 5.41
N ALA A 77 -0.31 -1.83 6.69
CA ALA A 77 1.01 -1.49 7.18
C ALA A 77 1.99 -2.64 6.95
N SER A 78 1.57 -3.87 7.24
CA SER A 78 2.36 -5.09 7.02
C SER A 78 2.70 -5.30 5.54
N ILE A 79 1.74 -5.12 4.62
CA ILE A 79 2.00 -5.20 3.18
C ILE A 79 2.98 -4.10 2.73
N GLU A 80 2.82 -2.87 3.24
CA GLU A 80 3.69 -1.74 2.91
C GLU A 80 5.11 -1.88 3.48
N SER A 81 5.27 -2.57 4.61
CA SER A 81 6.54 -2.84 5.27
C SER A 81 7.09 -4.24 4.98
N ALA A 82 6.46 -5.00 4.09
CA ALA A 82 6.92 -6.35 3.78
C ALA A 82 8.34 -6.30 3.20
N GLU A 83 9.18 -7.24 3.61
CA GLU A 83 10.56 -7.30 3.17
C GLU A 83 10.69 -8.26 1.97
N GLU A 84 11.42 -7.82 0.95
CA GLU A 84 11.80 -8.68 -0.16
C GLU A 84 12.87 -9.66 0.34
N GLU A 85 12.61 -10.95 0.16
CA GLU A 85 13.56 -12.00 0.50
C GLU A 85 13.77 -12.94 -0.70
N PRO A 86 14.88 -13.68 -0.74
CA PRO A 86 15.13 -14.67 -1.77
C PRO A 86 13.96 -15.66 -1.89
N LYS A 87 13.60 -15.98 -3.13
CA LYS A 87 12.55 -16.94 -3.45
C LYS A 87 12.84 -18.30 -2.81
N ASP A 88 12.04 -18.69 -1.83
CA ASP A 88 12.08 -20.03 -1.24
C ASP A 88 11.35 -21.03 -2.16
N LEU A 89 12.12 -21.78 -2.95
CA LEU A 89 11.60 -22.81 -3.86
C LEU A 89 10.86 -23.96 -3.15
N GLY A 90 11.17 -24.22 -1.88
CA GLY A 90 10.47 -25.21 -1.07
C GLY A 90 9.05 -24.74 -0.72
N TYR A 91 8.91 -23.44 -0.46
CA TYR A 91 7.61 -22.80 -0.22
C TYR A 91 6.76 -22.71 -1.48
N VAL A 92 7.37 -22.39 -2.63
CA VAL A 92 6.71 -22.33 -3.96
C VAL A 92 6.06 -23.66 -4.32
N LYS A 93 6.80 -24.77 -4.19
CA LYS A 93 6.31 -26.11 -4.58
C LYS A 93 5.12 -26.61 -3.76
N LYS A 94 4.92 -26.04 -2.56
CA LYS A 94 3.82 -26.40 -1.65
C LYS A 94 2.61 -25.48 -1.77
N ASN A 95 2.74 -24.32 -2.43
CA ASN A 95 1.75 -23.25 -2.37
C ASN A 95 1.49 -22.64 -3.76
N GLU A 96 0.88 -23.41 -4.66
CA GLU A 96 0.41 -22.86 -5.95
C GLU A 96 -0.77 -21.90 -5.73
N LEU A 97 -0.49 -20.59 -5.59
CA LEU A 97 -1.47 -19.48 -5.68
C LEU A 97 -2.88 -19.80 -5.15
N HIS A 98 -3.02 -19.96 -3.84
CA HIS A 98 -4.30 -20.36 -3.23
C HIS A 98 -5.18 -19.20 -2.76
N HIS A 99 -4.58 -18.03 -2.49
CA HIS A 99 -5.29 -16.92 -1.86
C HIS A 99 -4.96 -15.57 -2.50
N GLU A 100 -5.90 -14.62 -2.40
CA GLU A 100 -5.71 -13.23 -2.82
C GLU A 100 -6.27 -12.27 -1.76
N ILE A 101 -5.51 -11.24 -1.40
CA ILE A 101 -6.00 -10.09 -0.63
C ILE A 101 -6.31 -8.95 -1.60
N ARG A 102 -7.55 -8.45 -1.55
CA ARG A 102 -8.02 -7.33 -2.36
C ARG A 102 -8.33 -6.14 -1.48
N LEU A 103 -7.69 -5.01 -1.79
CA LEU A 103 -7.89 -3.74 -1.11
C LEU A 103 -8.99 -2.94 -1.82
N ILE A 104 -10.12 -2.73 -1.14
CA ILE A 104 -11.29 -2.08 -1.72
C ILE A 104 -11.44 -0.67 -1.17
N TYR A 105 -11.43 0.31 -2.07
CA TYR A 105 -11.52 1.72 -1.74
C TYR A 105 -12.82 2.31 -2.25
N LYS A 106 -13.72 2.77 -1.36
CA LYS A 106 -15.03 3.33 -1.74
C LYS A 106 -15.73 2.47 -2.83
N ASN A 107 -15.71 1.14 -2.65
CA ASN A 107 -16.29 0.14 -3.56
C ASN A 107 -15.62 0.01 -4.93
N ILE A 108 -14.43 0.59 -5.13
CA ILE A 108 -13.59 0.37 -6.29
C ILE A 108 -12.46 -0.56 -5.87
N ASP A 109 -12.31 -1.65 -6.61
CA ASP A 109 -11.16 -2.52 -6.48
C ASP A 109 -9.94 -1.88 -7.14
N LYS A 110 -8.87 -1.68 -6.36
CA LYS A 110 -7.69 -0.96 -6.86
C LYS A 110 -6.41 -1.78 -6.82
N LYS A 111 -6.29 -2.71 -5.89
CA LYS A 111 -5.04 -3.46 -5.68
C LYS A 111 -5.37 -4.85 -5.17
N SER A 112 -4.80 -5.85 -5.82
CA SER A 112 -4.82 -7.22 -5.35
C SER A 112 -3.40 -7.76 -5.15
N PHE A 113 -3.25 -8.58 -4.12
CA PHE A 113 -2.00 -9.20 -3.71
C PHE A 113 -2.21 -10.70 -3.65
N SER A 114 -1.50 -11.42 -4.51
CA SER A 114 -1.56 -12.88 -4.51
C SER A 114 -0.74 -13.41 -3.35
N LEU A 115 -1.39 -14.17 -2.48
CA LEU A 115 -0.83 -14.63 -1.23
C LEU A 115 -0.70 -16.13 -1.20
N TRP A 116 0.44 -16.56 -0.69
CA TRP A 116 0.70 -17.93 -0.31
C TRP A 116 0.72 -17.97 1.20
N VAL A 117 -0.18 -18.77 1.77
CA VAL A 117 -0.36 -18.93 3.20
C VAL A 117 -0.59 -20.41 3.45
N ASP A 118 0.31 -21.02 4.20
CA ASP A 118 0.15 -22.40 4.70
C ASP A 118 -0.24 -22.36 6.17
N LYS A 119 -1.09 -23.30 6.61
CA LYS A 119 -1.56 -23.40 8.00
C LYS A 119 -0.38 -23.55 8.98
N ASN A 120 0.67 -24.26 8.57
CA ASN A 120 1.82 -24.55 9.41
C ASN A 120 2.99 -23.56 9.24
N SER A 121 2.94 -22.64 8.27
CA SER A 121 4.02 -21.68 8.02
C SER A 121 3.94 -20.48 8.95
N LYS A 122 5.06 -20.02 9.52
CA LYS A 122 5.07 -18.80 10.34
C LYS A 122 4.87 -17.50 9.56
N ARG A 123 5.09 -17.52 8.24
CA ARG A 123 5.00 -16.34 7.38
C ARG A 123 4.18 -16.60 6.13
N ALA A 124 3.43 -15.58 5.72
CA ALA A 124 2.72 -15.48 4.46
C ALA A 124 3.57 -14.73 3.42
N VAL A 125 3.43 -15.11 2.15
CA VAL A 125 4.23 -14.56 1.04
C VAL A 125 3.34 -13.90 0.00
N ILE A 126 3.65 -12.66 -0.36
CA ILE A 126 3.08 -11.97 -1.51
C ILE A 126 3.90 -12.34 -2.75
N SER A 127 3.33 -13.19 -3.60
CA SER A 127 4.04 -13.81 -4.72
C SER A 127 4.01 -12.98 -6.00
N ASN A 128 3.02 -12.10 -6.18
CA ASN A 128 2.83 -11.35 -7.43
C ASN A 128 3.72 -10.11 -7.58
N ILE A 129 4.41 -9.68 -6.51
CA ILE A 129 5.25 -8.47 -6.53
C ILE A 129 6.73 -8.72 -6.22
N GLY A 130 7.16 -9.97 -6.03
CA GLY A 130 8.58 -10.31 -5.80
C GLY A 130 8.89 -11.10 -4.53
N TYR A 131 7.97 -11.95 -4.05
CA TYR A 131 8.17 -12.77 -2.85
C TYR A 131 8.41 -11.94 -1.58
N PHE A 132 7.46 -11.06 -1.29
CA PHE A 132 7.50 -10.23 -0.09
C PHE A 132 6.87 -10.96 1.08
N TYR A 133 7.54 -10.98 2.22
CA TYR A 133 7.08 -11.77 3.36
C TYR A 133 6.43 -10.87 4.41
N LEU A 134 5.20 -11.23 4.79
CA LEU A 134 4.48 -10.56 5.87
C LEU A 134 5.09 -10.92 7.23
N ASP A 135 4.86 -10.06 8.22
CA ASP A 135 5.22 -10.34 9.61
C ASP A 135 4.37 -11.49 10.19
N GLU A 136 4.87 -12.12 11.26
CA GLU A 136 4.23 -13.28 11.90
C GLU A 136 2.86 -12.92 12.49
N GLU A 137 2.71 -11.74 13.10
CA GLU A 137 1.45 -11.31 13.74
C GLU A 137 0.34 -11.10 12.71
N THR A 138 0.66 -10.53 11.55
CA THR A 138 -0.27 -10.37 10.44
C THR A 138 -0.54 -11.70 9.74
N THR A 139 0.47 -12.58 9.65
CA THR A 139 0.30 -13.93 9.10
C THR A 139 -0.70 -14.74 9.92
N GLU A 140 -0.59 -14.74 11.24
CA GLU A 140 -1.54 -15.43 12.12
C GLU A 140 -2.96 -14.86 11.99
N GLU A 141 -3.11 -13.53 11.91
CA GLU A 141 -4.42 -12.90 11.67
C GLU A 141 -5.05 -13.40 10.35
N ILE A 142 -4.27 -13.43 9.27
CA ILE A 142 -4.72 -13.92 7.96
C ILE A 142 -5.09 -15.40 8.05
N LYS A 143 -4.32 -16.23 8.76
CA LYS A 143 -4.62 -17.65 8.96
C LYS A 143 -5.92 -17.88 9.72
N THR A 144 -6.15 -17.17 10.82
CA THR A 144 -7.43 -17.25 11.56
C THR A 144 -8.59 -16.93 10.63
N LEU A 145 -8.45 -15.92 9.78
CA LEU A 145 -9.48 -15.54 8.81
C LEU A 145 -9.66 -16.58 7.68
N LEU A 146 -8.62 -17.33 7.32
CA LEU A 146 -8.64 -18.33 6.23
C LEU A 146 -9.08 -19.72 6.69
N PHE A 147 -8.65 -20.16 7.87
CA PHE A 147 -8.73 -21.56 8.29
C PHE A 147 -9.61 -21.81 9.53
N GLU A 148 -9.82 -20.80 10.38
CA GLU A 148 -10.52 -21.00 11.65
C GLU A 148 -11.99 -20.55 11.61
N LYS A 149 -12.37 -19.70 10.64
CA LYS A 149 -13.76 -19.26 10.43
C LYS A 149 -14.71 -20.32 9.85
N GLY A 150 -14.33 -21.60 9.90
CA GLY A 150 -15.05 -22.74 9.32
C GLY A 150 -15.52 -23.81 10.32
N ASN A 151 -15.50 -23.52 11.62
CA ASN A 151 -16.17 -24.33 12.66
C ASN A 151 -17.36 -23.58 13.26
#